data_AF-A0A0U0RQL5-F1
#
_entry.id   AF-A0A0U0RQL5-F1
#
_cell.length_a   1.000
_cell.length_b   1.000
_cell.length_c   1.000
_cell.angle_alpha   90.00
_cell.angle_beta   90.00
_cell.angle_gamma   90.00
#
_symmetry.space_group_name_H-M   'P 1'
#
loop_
_entity.id
_entity.type
_entity.pdbx_description
1 polymer ?
#
loop_
_entity_poly.entity_id
_entity_poly.type
_entity_poly.pdbx_seq_one_letter_code
_entity_poly.pdbx_strand_id
1 'polypeptide(L)'
;MLGSPLAGESLDEVLDPTWAIEEIVRRYIGKPDFADLPRKYKTAISGLQDVAHEINDVAFIGVNHPEHGPGLDLWVGGGLSTNPMLAQRVGAWVPLGEVPEVWAAVTSVFRDYGYRRLRAKARLKFLIKDWGIAKFREVLETEYLKRPLIDGPAPEPVKHPIDHVGVQRLKNGLNAVGVAPIAGRVSGTILTAVADLMARAGSDRIRFTPYQKLVILDIPDALLDDLIAGLDALGLQSRPSHWRRNLMACSGIEFCKLSFAETRVRAQHLVPELERRLEDINSQLDVPITVNINGCPNSCARIQIADIGFKGQMIDDGHGGSVEGFQVHLGGHLGLDAGFGRKLRQHKVTSDELGDYIDRVVRNFVKHRSEGERFAQWVIRAEEDDLR
;
A
#
# COMPACT_ATOMS: atom_id res chain seq x y z
N MET A 1 -7.32 -9.37 -5.90
CA MET A 1 -8.01 -8.10 -5.64
C MET A 1 -7.77 -7.74 -4.19
N LEU A 2 -7.63 -6.45 -3.86
CA LEU A 2 -7.48 -6.01 -2.47
C LEU A 2 -8.86 -5.71 -1.88
N GLY A 3 -9.02 -6.03 -0.60
CA GLY A 3 -10.16 -5.63 0.24
C GLY A 3 -9.65 -5.12 1.59
N SER A 4 -10.50 -4.39 2.32
CA SER A 4 -10.18 -3.97 3.69
C SER A 4 -9.86 -5.20 4.55
N PRO A 5 -8.81 -5.17 5.39
CA PRO A 5 -8.59 -6.19 6.41
C PRO A 5 -9.71 -6.28 7.46
N LEU A 6 -10.55 -5.25 7.59
CA LEU A 6 -11.68 -5.18 8.53
C LEU A 6 -13.04 -5.08 7.82
N ALA A 7 -13.13 -5.43 6.54
CA ALA A 7 -14.39 -5.43 5.80
C ALA A 7 -15.47 -6.20 6.57
N GLY A 8 -16.59 -5.53 6.88
CA GLY A 8 -17.72 -6.09 7.64
C GLY A 8 -17.72 -5.78 9.14
N GLU A 9 -16.58 -5.38 9.69
CA GLU A 9 -16.40 -5.24 11.15
C GLU A 9 -15.87 -3.88 11.59
N SER A 10 -15.30 -3.07 10.68
CA SER A 10 -14.81 -1.73 11.03
C SER A 10 -15.96 -0.82 11.47
N LEU A 11 -15.75 -0.04 12.53
CA LEU A 11 -16.70 0.99 12.95
C LEU A 11 -16.78 2.17 11.97
N ASP A 12 -15.71 2.38 11.18
CA ASP A 12 -15.54 3.54 10.31
C ASP A 12 -15.85 3.26 8.83
N GLU A 13 -16.09 2.00 8.44
CA GLU A 13 -16.34 1.67 7.03
C GLU A 13 -17.69 2.24 6.57
N VAL A 14 -17.69 2.84 5.38
CA VAL A 14 -18.93 3.34 4.75
C VAL A 14 -19.90 2.20 4.47
N LEU A 15 -19.36 1.07 4.00
CA LEU A 15 -20.07 -0.19 3.76
C LEU A 15 -19.05 -1.34 3.71
N ASP A 16 -19.53 -2.58 3.78
CA ASP A 16 -18.73 -3.77 3.50
C ASP A 16 -18.92 -4.22 2.04
N PRO A 17 -17.89 -4.09 1.17
CA PRO A 17 -18.00 -4.48 -0.23
C PRO A 17 -17.46 -5.89 -0.51
N THR A 18 -17.28 -6.74 0.49
CA THR A 18 -16.76 -8.11 0.32
C THR A 18 -17.56 -8.91 -0.72
N TRP A 19 -18.88 -8.76 -0.74
CA TRP A 19 -19.77 -9.37 -1.74
C TRP A 19 -19.31 -9.10 -3.18
N ALA A 20 -18.89 -7.87 -3.50
CA ALA A 20 -18.47 -7.53 -4.85
C ALA A 20 -17.14 -8.22 -5.22
N ILE A 21 -16.22 -8.33 -4.26
CA ILE A 21 -14.95 -9.05 -4.44
C ILE A 21 -15.25 -10.52 -4.73
N GLU A 22 -16.10 -11.17 -3.93
CA GLU A 22 -16.48 -12.57 -4.10
C GLU A 22 -17.18 -12.82 -5.44
N GLU A 23 -18.10 -11.95 -5.84
CA GLU A 23 -18.78 -12.05 -7.12
C GLU A 23 -17.83 -11.88 -8.30
N ILE A 24 -16.86 -10.96 -8.23
CA ILE A 24 -15.85 -10.81 -9.29
C ILE A 24 -15.00 -12.09 -9.39
N VAL A 25 -14.58 -12.67 -8.26
CA VAL A 25 -13.87 -13.96 -8.24
C VAL A 25 -14.71 -15.03 -8.93
N ARG A 26 -15.96 -15.21 -8.47
CA ARG A 26 -16.84 -16.27 -8.95
C ARG A 26 -17.18 -16.13 -10.44
N ARG A 27 -17.46 -14.91 -10.89
CA ARG A 27 -17.93 -14.65 -12.26
C ARG A 27 -16.79 -14.65 -13.28
N TYR A 28 -15.63 -14.12 -12.94
CA TYR A 28 -14.64 -13.71 -13.94
C TYR A 28 -13.25 -14.32 -13.75
N ILE A 29 -12.83 -14.61 -12.53
CA ILE A 29 -11.48 -15.13 -12.29
C ILE A 29 -11.39 -16.59 -12.76
N GLY A 30 -10.39 -16.88 -13.59
CA GLY A 30 -10.22 -18.18 -14.23
C GLY A 30 -11.08 -18.39 -15.48
N LYS A 31 -11.89 -17.40 -15.89
CA LYS A 31 -12.64 -17.42 -17.14
C LYS A 31 -11.82 -16.84 -18.29
N PRO A 32 -12.02 -17.30 -19.54
CA PRO A 32 -11.21 -16.88 -20.68
C PRO A 32 -11.36 -15.40 -21.03
N ASP A 33 -12.51 -14.79 -20.74
CA ASP A 33 -12.87 -13.42 -21.12
C ASP A 33 -11.85 -12.35 -20.69
N PHE A 34 -11.21 -12.56 -19.53
CA PHE A 34 -10.18 -11.68 -18.97
C PHE A 34 -8.85 -12.39 -18.67
N ALA A 35 -8.62 -13.55 -19.29
CA ALA A 35 -7.36 -14.28 -19.14
C ALA A 35 -6.23 -13.68 -20.00
N ASP A 36 -6.55 -13.00 -21.11
CA ASP A 36 -5.59 -12.32 -21.98
C ASP A 36 -5.78 -10.80 -21.96
N LEU A 37 -5.06 -10.15 -21.04
CA LEU A 37 -5.01 -8.70 -20.93
C LEU A 37 -3.66 -8.16 -21.43
N PRO A 38 -3.57 -6.89 -21.87
CA PRO A 38 -2.30 -6.31 -22.35
C PRO A 38 -1.16 -6.39 -21.33
N ARG A 39 -1.47 -6.31 -20.03
CA ARG A 39 -0.52 -6.46 -18.92
C ARG A 39 -1.26 -6.78 -17.62
N LYS A 40 -0.52 -6.92 -16.51
CA LYS A 40 -1.11 -7.08 -15.16
C LYS A 40 -2.15 -6.00 -14.86
N TYR A 41 -3.23 -6.43 -14.24
CA TYR A 41 -4.38 -5.60 -13.86
C TYR A 41 -4.61 -5.73 -12.35
N LYS A 42 -4.56 -4.61 -11.64
CA LYS A 42 -4.69 -4.54 -10.18
C LYS A 42 -6.00 -3.85 -9.80
N THR A 43 -6.69 -4.47 -8.86
CA THR A 43 -8.01 -4.02 -8.37
C THR A 43 -7.98 -3.91 -6.85
N ALA A 44 -8.55 -2.82 -6.34
CA ALA A 44 -8.81 -2.59 -4.92
C ALA A 44 -10.28 -2.19 -4.69
N ILE A 45 -10.95 -2.80 -3.72
CA ILE A 45 -12.36 -2.54 -3.41
C ILE A 45 -12.49 -2.47 -1.89
N SER A 46 -12.90 -1.34 -1.33
CA SER A 46 -12.94 -1.17 0.13
C SER A 46 -13.96 -0.12 0.58
N GLY A 47 -14.54 -0.32 1.76
CA GLY A 47 -15.33 0.70 2.46
C GLY A 47 -14.48 1.77 3.15
N LEU A 48 -13.15 1.62 3.13
CA LEU A 48 -12.14 2.48 3.72
C LEU A 48 -11.03 2.82 2.71
N GLN A 49 -10.20 3.81 3.04
CA GLN A 49 -9.00 4.17 2.28
C GLN A 49 -7.75 3.43 2.82
N ASP A 50 -7.84 2.10 2.93
CA ASP A 50 -6.84 1.20 3.52
C ASP A 50 -6.20 0.24 2.50
N VAL A 51 -6.52 0.43 1.22
CA VAL A 51 -6.13 -0.47 0.10
C VAL A 51 -5.18 0.16 -0.92
N ALA A 52 -4.63 1.35 -0.62
CA ALA A 52 -3.73 2.10 -1.52
C ALA A 52 -4.33 2.26 -2.93
N HIS A 53 -5.57 2.74 -3.00
CA HIS A 53 -6.40 2.73 -4.21
C HIS A 53 -5.81 3.56 -5.35
N GLU A 54 -5.10 4.64 -5.02
CA GLU A 54 -4.50 5.60 -5.94
C GLU A 54 -3.43 4.99 -6.85
N ILE A 55 -2.98 3.75 -6.59
CA ILE A 55 -1.96 3.06 -7.38
C ILE A 55 -2.44 1.74 -8.00
N ASN A 56 -3.75 1.49 -7.97
CA ASN A 56 -4.38 0.37 -8.64
C ASN A 56 -4.86 0.74 -10.04
N ASP A 57 -4.96 -0.25 -10.95
CA ASP A 57 -5.44 0.00 -12.31
C ASP A 57 -6.94 0.37 -12.28
N VAL A 58 -7.71 -0.24 -11.36
CA VAL A 58 -9.07 0.14 -11.00
C VAL A 58 -9.25 0.08 -9.49
N ALA A 59 -10.02 1.00 -8.91
CA ALA A 59 -10.44 0.90 -7.52
C ALA A 59 -11.86 1.42 -7.28
N PHE A 60 -12.50 0.88 -6.24
CA PHE A 60 -13.83 1.24 -5.77
C PHE A 60 -13.74 1.55 -4.28
N ILE A 61 -14.02 2.79 -3.89
CA ILE A 61 -13.80 3.27 -2.51
C ILE A 61 -15.09 3.81 -1.92
N GLY A 62 -15.43 3.36 -0.71
CA GLY A 62 -16.63 3.73 0.00
C GLY A 62 -16.84 5.24 0.10
N VAL A 63 -18.02 5.70 -0.31
CA VAL A 63 -18.48 7.09 -0.14
C VAL A 63 -19.99 7.12 0.04
N ASN A 64 -20.48 8.01 0.90
CA ASN A 64 -21.91 8.28 1.05
C ASN A 64 -22.35 9.28 -0.02
N HIS A 65 -23.15 8.84 -0.98
CA HIS A 65 -23.81 9.74 -1.92
C HIS A 65 -24.94 10.50 -1.21
N PRO A 66 -25.05 11.83 -1.36
CA PRO A 66 -26.07 12.62 -0.65
C PRO A 66 -27.51 12.21 -0.96
N GLU A 67 -27.75 11.66 -2.17
CA GLU A 67 -29.08 11.21 -2.60
C GLU A 67 -29.26 9.68 -2.56
N HIS A 68 -28.18 8.91 -2.71
CA HIS A 68 -28.25 7.46 -2.97
C HIS A 68 -27.67 6.61 -1.84
N GLY A 69 -27.16 7.23 -0.78
CA GLY A 69 -26.63 6.55 0.39
C GLY A 69 -25.26 5.89 0.15
N PRO A 70 -24.91 4.86 0.93
CA PRO A 70 -23.60 4.19 0.85
C PRO A 70 -23.38 3.49 -0.49
N GLY A 71 -22.24 3.79 -1.13
CA GLY A 71 -21.77 3.09 -2.33
C GLY A 71 -20.29 3.35 -2.56
N LEU A 72 -19.81 3.17 -3.80
CA LEU A 72 -18.37 3.22 -4.10
C LEU A 72 -18.03 4.21 -5.22
N ASP A 73 -17.09 5.11 -4.95
CA ASP A 73 -16.47 6.01 -5.93
C ASP A 73 -15.48 5.24 -6.82
N LEU A 74 -15.57 5.44 -8.13
CA LEU A 74 -14.75 4.75 -9.13
C LEU A 74 -13.45 5.50 -9.46
N TRP A 75 -12.32 4.81 -9.33
CA TRP A 75 -10.98 5.29 -9.65
C TRP A 75 -10.32 4.41 -10.72
N VAL A 76 -9.58 5.01 -11.66
CA VAL A 76 -8.89 4.27 -12.73
C VAL A 76 -7.51 4.83 -13.06
N GLY A 77 -6.61 3.97 -13.55
CA GLY A 77 -5.37 4.39 -14.21
C GLY A 77 -4.14 4.57 -13.30
N GLY A 78 -4.10 3.93 -12.13
CA GLY A 78 -2.96 4.02 -11.22
C GLY A 78 -1.81 3.07 -11.53
N GLY A 79 -0.61 3.44 -11.05
CA GLY A 79 0.48 2.49 -10.88
C GLY A 79 1.87 3.12 -10.83
N LEU A 80 2.75 2.51 -10.04
CA LEU A 80 4.08 3.04 -9.72
C LEU A 80 5.14 2.68 -10.78
N SER A 81 5.93 1.60 -10.64
CA SER A 81 7.01 1.25 -11.59
C SER A 81 7.90 2.45 -11.98
N THR A 82 8.56 2.42 -13.14
CA THR A 82 9.47 3.48 -13.61
C THR A 82 8.79 4.83 -13.94
N ASN A 83 7.51 4.82 -14.27
CA ASN A 83 6.74 6.00 -14.68
C ASN A 83 5.48 6.12 -13.80
N PRO A 84 5.60 6.61 -12.55
CA PRO A 84 4.51 6.58 -11.59
C PRO A 84 3.37 7.51 -11.99
N MET A 85 2.14 7.04 -11.82
CA MET A 85 0.91 7.79 -12.09
C MET A 85 -0.14 7.44 -11.04
N LEU A 86 -0.82 8.47 -10.53
CA LEU A 86 -1.96 8.29 -9.63
C LEU A 86 -3.19 7.92 -10.46
N ALA A 87 -3.98 6.99 -9.93
CA ALA A 87 -5.33 6.75 -10.41
C ALA A 87 -6.14 8.03 -10.23
N GLN A 88 -7.07 8.25 -11.14
CA GLN A 88 -7.92 9.43 -11.14
C GLN A 88 -9.36 9.00 -10.90
N ARG A 89 -10.11 9.85 -10.21
CA ARG A 89 -11.56 9.71 -10.09
C ARG A 89 -12.19 9.75 -11.47
N VAL A 90 -13.11 8.83 -11.73
CA VAL A 90 -13.99 8.88 -12.90
C VAL A 90 -15.12 9.90 -12.68
N GLY A 91 -15.38 10.26 -11.41
CA GLY A 91 -16.48 11.14 -11.02
C GLY A 91 -17.81 10.39 -10.91
N ALA A 92 -17.77 9.08 -10.68
CA ALA A 92 -18.93 8.20 -10.70
C ALA A 92 -19.09 7.47 -9.37
N TRP A 93 -20.34 7.40 -8.90
CA TRP A 93 -20.78 6.59 -7.77
C TRP A 93 -21.42 5.29 -8.29
N VAL A 94 -21.08 4.16 -7.65
CA VAL A 94 -21.56 2.84 -8.03
C VAL A 94 -22.19 2.16 -6.82
N PRO A 95 -23.47 1.73 -6.88
CA PRO A 95 -24.06 0.93 -5.82
C PRO A 95 -23.38 -0.44 -5.75
N LEU A 96 -23.27 -1.02 -4.54
CA LEU A 96 -22.53 -2.26 -4.31
C LEU A 96 -22.89 -3.38 -5.31
N GLY A 97 -24.19 -3.55 -5.59
CA GLY A 97 -24.72 -4.57 -6.50
C GLY A 97 -24.19 -4.50 -7.94
N GLU A 98 -23.78 -3.32 -8.39
CA GLU A 98 -23.30 -3.09 -9.76
C GLU A 98 -21.77 -3.12 -9.88
N VAL A 99 -21.04 -3.14 -8.76
CA VAL A 99 -19.56 -3.13 -8.77
C VAL A 99 -18.96 -4.24 -9.66
N PRO A 100 -19.43 -5.52 -9.62
CA PRO A 100 -18.88 -6.55 -10.49
C PRO A 100 -19.09 -6.28 -11.99
N GLU A 101 -20.23 -5.71 -12.37
CA GLU A 101 -20.56 -5.36 -13.75
C GLU A 101 -19.67 -4.21 -14.25
N VAL A 102 -19.57 -3.15 -13.45
CA VAL A 102 -18.73 -1.99 -13.77
C VAL A 102 -17.25 -2.38 -13.82
N TRP A 103 -16.79 -3.22 -12.90
CA TRP A 103 -15.44 -3.78 -12.92
C TRP A 103 -15.14 -4.55 -14.22
N ALA A 104 -16.08 -5.38 -14.67
CA ALA A 104 -15.94 -6.14 -15.91
C ALA A 104 -15.89 -5.23 -17.14
N ALA A 105 -16.69 -4.16 -17.14
CA ALA A 105 -16.68 -3.15 -18.20
C ALA A 105 -15.33 -2.41 -18.26
N VAL A 106 -14.80 -1.93 -17.13
CA VAL A 106 -13.45 -1.30 -17.07
C VAL A 106 -12.37 -2.27 -17.55
N THR A 107 -12.46 -3.54 -17.15
CA THR A 107 -11.50 -4.59 -17.56
C THR A 107 -11.60 -4.87 -19.06
N SER A 108 -12.81 -4.82 -19.63
CA SER A 108 -13.05 -5.00 -21.07
C SER A 108 -12.47 -3.85 -21.88
N VAL A 109 -12.63 -2.59 -21.44
CA VAL A 109 -11.94 -1.44 -22.04
C VAL A 109 -10.43 -1.68 -22.06
N PHE A 110 -9.86 -2.15 -20.95
CA PHE A 110 -8.42 -2.44 -20.91
C PHE A 110 -8.02 -3.57 -21.85
N ARG A 111 -8.82 -4.63 -21.96
CA ARG A 111 -8.56 -5.77 -22.86
C ARG A 111 -8.50 -5.34 -24.32
N ASP A 112 -9.47 -4.52 -24.73
CA ASP A 112 -9.74 -4.18 -26.14
C ASP A 112 -8.92 -2.97 -26.60
N TYR A 113 -8.78 -1.95 -25.74
CA TYR A 113 -8.11 -0.69 -26.08
C TYR A 113 -6.71 -0.52 -25.46
N GLY A 114 -6.33 -1.39 -24.52
CA GLY A 114 -5.02 -1.29 -23.89
C GLY A 114 -3.88 -1.65 -24.83
N TYR A 115 -2.78 -0.91 -24.74
CA TYR A 115 -1.66 -1.03 -25.67
C TYR A 115 -0.95 -2.40 -25.55
N ARG A 116 -0.85 -3.12 -26.67
CA ARG A 116 -0.15 -4.44 -26.75
C ARG A 116 1.22 -4.39 -27.43
N ARG A 117 1.67 -3.21 -27.91
CA ARG A 117 2.92 -3.06 -28.67
C ARG A 117 4.19 -3.10 -27.81
N LEU A 118 4.29 -2.24 -26.81
CA LEU A 118 5.49 -2.11 -25.96
C LEU A 118 5.19 -2.58 -24.54
N ARG A 119 5.91 -3.60 -24.06
CA ARG A 119 5.70 -4.19 -22.72
C ARG A 119 5.78 -3.18 -21.58
N ALA A 120 6.65 -2.17 -21.71
CA ALA A 120 6.83 -1.09 -20.73
C ALA A 120 5.76 0.02 -20.83
N LYS A 121 5.00 0.08 -21.94
CA LYS A 121 3.89 1.03 -22.18
C LYS A 121 2.52 0.34 -22.22
N ALA A 122 2.40 -0.90 -21.72
CA ALA A 122 1.18 -1.73 -21.86
C ALA A 122 0.21 -1.70 -20.66
N ARG A 123 0.45 -0.85 -19.65
CA ARG A 123 -0.43 -0.72 -18.47
C ARG A 123 -1.56 0.27 -18.72
N LEU A 124 -2.72 0.05 -18.09
CA LEU A 124 -3.92 0.90 -18.23
C LEU A 124 -3.62 2.39 -17.97
N LYS A 125 -2.75 2.71 -17.01
CA LYS A 125 -2.32 4.09 -16.74
C LYS A 125 -1.86 4.89 -17.96
N PHE A 126 -1.26 4.24 -18.96
CA PHE A 126 -0.83 4.93 -20.19
C PHE A 126 -2.01 5.23 -21.12
N LEU A 127 -2.99 4.32 -21.20
CA LEU A 127 -4.21 4.56 -21.95
C LEU A 127 -5.00 5.72 -21.31
N ILE A 128 -5.13 5.71 -19.97
CA ILE A 128 -5.78 6.80 -19.24
C ILE A 128 -5.03 8.12 -19.40
N LYS A 129 -3.69 8.10 -19.42
CA LYS A 129 -2.87 9.28 -19.72
C LYS A 129 -3.19 9.88 -21.08
N ASP A 130 -3.29 9.04 -22.10
CA ASP A 130 -3.41 9.47 -23.49
C ASP A 130 -4.88 9.83 -23.82
N TRP A 131 -5.87 9.21 -23.19
CA TRP A 131 -7.30 9.49 -23.40
C TRP A 131 -7.86 10.59 -22.50
N GLY A 132 -7.39 10.69 -21.25
CA GLY A 132 -8.08 11.44 -20.21
C GLY A 132 -9.33 10.73 -19.69
N ILE A 133 -9.84 11.19 -18.55
CA ILE A 133 -10.99 10.57 -17.86
C ILE A 133 -12.29 10.73 -18.65
N ALA A 134 -12.55 11.89 -19.25
CA ALA A 134 -13.79 12.16 -19.97
C ALA A 134 -14.01 11.14 -21.11
N LYS A 135 -13.02 10.97 -21.98
CA LYS A 135 -13.07 9.99 -23.07
C LYS A 135 -13.15 8.55 -22.56
N PHE A 136 -12.42 8.23 -21.50
CA PHE A 136 -12.50 6.88 -20.89
C PHE A 136 -13.91 6.58 -20.37
N ARG A 137 -14.54 7.52 -19.67
CA ARG A 137 -15.91 7.39 -19.15
C ARG A 137 -16.92 7.24 -20.29
N GLU A 138 -16.81 8.05 -21.34
CA GLU A 138 -17.66 7.96 -22.53
C GLU A 138 -17.62 6.57 -23.18
N VAL A 139 -16.42 6.03 -23.40
CA VAL A 139 -16.24 4.67 -23.97
C VAL A 139 -16.80 3.62 -23.02
N LEU A 140 -16.52 3.73 -21.72
CA LEU A 140 -17.04 2.79 -20.72
C LEU A 140 -18.58 2.73 -20.72
N GLU A 141 -19.23 3.90 -20.71
CA GLU A 141 -20.69 4.04 -20.64
C GLU A 141 -21.37 3.61 -21.95
N THR A 142 -20.84 4.03 -23.11
CA THR A 142 -21.50 3.82 -24.41
C THR A 142 -21.16 2.48 -25.06
N GLU A 143 -19.91 2.01 -24.96
CA GLU A 143 -19.47 0.78 -25.63
C GLU A 143 -19.66 -0.48 -24.77
N TYR A 144 -19.60 -0.35 -23.45
CA TYR A 144 -19.63 -1.50 -22.55
C TYR A 144 -20.88 -1.54 -21.67
N LEU A 145 -21.10 -0.51 -20.83
CA LEU A 145 -22.22 -0.51 -19.88
C LEU A 145 -23.58 -0.30 -20.55
N LYS A 146 -23.63 0.39 -21.70
CA LYS A 146 -24.85 0.79 -22.42
C LYS A 146 -25.79 1.67 -21.58
N ARG A 147 -25.21 2.42 -20.64
CA ARG A 147 -25.90 3.36 -19.73
C ARG A 147 -24.90 4.33 -19.11
N PRO A 148 -25.34 5.53 -18.67
CA PRO A 148 -24.50 6.40 -17.86
C PRO A 148 -24.26 5.80 -16.47
N LEU A 149 -23.11 6.12 -15.88
CA LEU A 149 -22.89 5.98 -14.45
C LEU A 149 -23.46 7.19 -13.72
N ILE A 150 -23.91 6.96 -12.49
CA ILE A 150 -24.40 8.03 -11.60
C ILE A 150 -23.20 8.89 -11.20
N ASP A 151 -23.34 10.22 -11.25
CA ASP A 151 -22.29 11.12 -10.77
C ASP A 151 -22.08 10.99 -9.26
N GLY A 152 -20.85 11.15 -8.79
CA GLY A 152 -20.50 10.89 -7.39
C GLY A 152 -19.53 11.87 -6.76
N PRO A 153 -19.64 12.16 -5.45
CA PRO A 153 -18.63 12.91 -4.72
C PRO A 153 -17.37 12.08 -4.49
N ALA A 154 -16.25 12.77 -4.21
CA ALA A 154 -15.06 12.10 -3.70
C ALA A 154 -15.26 11.70 -2.23
N PRO A 155 -14.65 10.60 -1.75
CA PRO A 155 -14.49 10.41 -0.32
C PRO A 155 -13.50 11.45 0.24
N GLU A 156 -13.71 11.85 1.50
CA GLU A 156 -12.78 12.75 2.20
C GLU A 156 -11.42 12.07 2.37
N PRO A 157 -10.31 12.62 1.81
CA PRO A 157 -9.00 11.97 1.89
C PRO A 157 -8.50 11.81 3.33
N VAL A 158 -8.01 10.62 3.66
CA VAL A 158 -7.45 10.37 5.00
C VAL A 158 -6.14 11.13 5.22
N LYS A 159 -5.93 11.63 6.44
CA LYS A 159 -4.69 12.33 6.83
C LYS A 159 -3.49 11.39 6.98
N HIS A 160 -3.76 10.16 7.42
CA HIS A 160 -2.77 9.11 7.65
C HIS A 160 -3.25 7.80 7.01
N PRO A 161 -2.35 7.00 6.43
CA PRO A 161 -2.69 5.67 5.95
C PRO A 161 -3.20 4.76 7.07
N ILE A 162 -4.14 3.89 6.75
CA ILE A 162 -4.72 2.92 7.68
C ILE A 162 -4.06 1.55 7.47
N ASP A 163 -3.23 1.10 8.41
CA ASP A 163 -2.52 -0.19 8.35
C ASP A 163 -3.15 -1.29 9.21
N HIS A 164 -4.13 -0.90 10.04
CA HIS A 164 -4.84 -1.72 11.03
C HIS A 164 -3.96 -2.41 12.08
N VAL A 165 -2.74 -1.94 12.32
CA VAL A 165 -1.87 -2.46 13.39
C VAL A 165 -2.38 -1.98 14.75
N GLY A 166 -2.34 -2.89 15.74
CA GLY A 166 -2.82 -2.66 17.09
C GLY A 166 -4.19 -3.27 17.37
N VAL A 167 -4.72 -2.96 18.55
CA VAL A 167 -6.06 -3.40 18.97
C VAL A 167 -7.08 -2.33 18.60
N GLN A 168 -8.18 -2.73 17.98
CA GLN A 168 -9.32 -1.84 17.69
C GLN A 168 -10.65 -2.57 17.90
N ARG A 169 -11.69 -1.81 18.25
CA ARG A 169 -13.04 -2.33 18.50
C ARG A 169 -13.74 -2.63 17.18
N LEU A 170 -14.51 -3.72 17.16
CA LEU A 170 -15.30 -4.15 16.02
C LEU A 170 -16.80 -3.90 16.23
N LYS A 171 -17.56 -3.86 15.12
CA LYS A 171 -19.04 -3.79 15.12
C LYS A 171 -19.69 -4.89 15.95
N ASN A 172 -19.13 -6.08 15.96
CA ASN A 172 -19.61 -7.21 16.76
C ASN A 172 -19.34 -7.10 18.27
N GLY A 173 -18.71 -6.02 18.73
CA GLY A 173 -18.37 -5.79 20.14
C GLY A 173 -17.06 -6.44 20.59
N LEU A 174 -16.39 -7.23 19.75
CA LEU A 174 -15.09 -7.87 20.00
C LEU A 174 -13.94 -6.98 19.51
N ASN A 175 -12.72 -7.51 19.53
CA ASN A 175 -11.52 -6.80 19.10
C ASN A 175 -10.94 -7.40 17.82
N ALA A 176 -10.35 -6.55 16.99
CA ALA A 176 -9.36 -6.93 16.01
C ALA A 176 -7.95 -6.67 16.54
N VAL A 177 -7.01 -7.58 16.26
CA VAL A 177 -5.61 -7.48 16.67
C VAL A 177 -4.73 -7.54 15.42
N GLY A 178 -4.21 -6.39 15.00
CA GLY A 178 -3.25 -6.28 13.90
C GLY A 178 -1.81 -6.34 14.38
N VAL A 179 -1.00 -7.18 13.72
CA VAL A 179 0.40 -7.41 14.10
C VAL A 179 1.37 -7.19 12.95
N ALA A 180 2.55 -6.67 13.27
CA ALA A 180 3.57 -6.24 12.31
C ALA A 180 4.78 -7.20 12.29
N PRO A 181 4.83 -8.18 11.37
CA PRO A 181 6.09 -8.82 11.00
C PRO A 181 7.01 -7.82 10.30
N ILE A 182 8.33 -8.07 10.31
CA ILE A 182 9.27 -7.22 9.57
C ILE A 182 9.12 -7.47 8.08
N ALA A 183 8.62 -6.47 7.36
CA ALA A 183 8.39 -6.50 5.92
C ALA A 183 7.58 -7.73 5.43
N GLY A 184 6.65 -8.24 6.24
CA GLY A 184 5.82 -9.39 5.89
C GLY A 184 6.50 -10.76 5.93
N ARG A 185 7.74 -10.86 6.44
CA ARG A 185 8.40 -12.16 6.57
C ARG A 185 7.82 -12.94 7.74
N VAL A 186 7.25 -14.11 7.42
CA VAL A 186 6.82 -15.15 8.35
C VAL A 186 7.22 -16.51 7.77
N SER A 187 6.99 -17.60 8.51
CA SER A 187 7.25 -18.97 8.07
C SER A 187 5.98 -19.83 8.14
N GLY A 188 5.99 -21.00 7.50
CA GLY A 188 4.91 -21.98 7.64
C GLY A 188 4.67 -22.38 9.11
N THR A 189 5.74 -22.50 9.89
CA THR A 189 5.68 -22.75 11.34
C THR A 189 4.94 -21.63 12.07
N ILE A 190 5.28 -20.36 11.79
CA ILE A 190 4.60 -19.22 12.41
C ILE A 190 3.12 -19.19 12.03
N LEU A 191 2.80 -19.38 10.75
CA LEU A 191 1.41 -19.37 10.29
C LEU A 191 0.56 -20.47 10.94
N THR A 192 1.15 -21.66 11.13
CA THR A 192 0.48 -22.76 11.82
C THR A 192 0.27 -22.45 13.31
N ALA A 193 1.29 -21.90 13.97
CA ALA A 193 1.18 -21.48 15.37
C ALA A 193 0.14 -20.36 15.56
N VAL A 194 0.02 -19.42 14.62
CA VAL A 194 -1.05 -18.40 14.63
C VAL A 194 -2.43 -19.05 14.52
N ALA A 195 -2.60 -20.08 13.70
CA ALA A 195 -3.87 -20.81 13.61
C ALA A 195 -4.26 -21.44 14.96
N ASP A 196 -3.30 -22.04 15.67
CA ASP A 196 -3.53 -22.60 17.01
C ASP A 196 -3.88 -21.52 18.05
N LEU A 197 -3.22 -20.35 17.97
CA LEU A 197 -3.55 -19.19 18.82
C LEU A 197 -4.96 -18.65 18.54
N MET A 198 -5.36 -18.57 17.27
CA MET A 198 -6.70 -18.17 16.87
C MET A 198 -7.76 -19.12 17.43
N ALA A 199 -7.55 -20.44 17.27
CA ALA A 199 -8.46 -21.46 17.80
C ALA A 199 -8.60 -21.38 19.33
N ARG A 200 -7.49 -21.13 20.05
CA ARG A 200 -7.50 -20.91 21.50
C ARG A 200 -8.28 -19.66 21.92
N ALA A 201 -8.24 -18.61 21.10
CA ALA A 201 -8.98 -17.38 21.32
C ALA A 201 -10.44 -17.44 20.80
N GLY A 202 -10.86 -18.56 20.20
CA GLY A 202 -12.20 -18.72 19.62
C GLY A 202 -12.43 -17.97 18.30
N SER A 203 -11.36 -17.61 17.59
CA SER A 203 -11.42 -16.89 16.31
C SER A 203 -11.21 -17.82 15.11
N ASP A 204 -11.97 -17.58 14.05
CA ASP A 204 -11.85 -18.27 12.75
C ASP A 204 -11.59 -17.30 11.58
N ARG A 205 -11.33 -16.02 11.87
CA ARG A 205 -11.15 -14.98 10.85
C ARG A 205 -9.83 -14.24 11.01
N ILE A 206 -9.01 -14.35 9.98
CA ILE A 206 -7.77 -13.58 9.80
C ILE A 206 -7.73 -12.94 8.41
N ARG A 207 -7.07 -11.79 8.30
CA ARG A 207 -6.82 -11.11 7.02
C ARG A 207 -5.36 -10.70 6.92
N PHE A 208 -4.79 -10.84 5.72
CA PHE A 208 -3.53 -10.18 5.37
C PHE A 208 -3.81 -8.73 4.99
N THR A 209 -2.85 -7.84 5.23
CA THR A 209 -2.99 -6.43 4.90
C THR A 209 -2.29 -6.04 3.60
N PRO A 210 -2.79 -5.01 2.89
CA PRO A 210 -2.08 -4.38 1.78
C PRO A 210 -0.69 -3.82 2.16
N TYR A 211 -0.34 -3.79 3.45
CA TYR A 211 0.92 -3.25 3.99
C TYR A 211 1.83 -4.33 4.60
N GLN A 212 1.65 -5.60 4.21
CA GLN A 212 2.49 -6.74 4.62
C GLN A 212 2.36 -7.08 6.12
N LYS A 213 1.16 -6.93 6.69
CA LYS A 213 0.81 -7.33 8.05
C LYS A 213 -0.30 -8.39 8.03
N LEU A 214 -0.73 -8.81 9.21
CA LEU A 214 -1.92 -9.65 9.40
C LEU A 214 -2.78 -9.09 10.55
N VAL A 215 -4.09 -9.30 10.45
CA VAL A 215 -5.08 -8.89 11.46
C VAL A 215 -5.98 -10.05 11.78
N ILE A 216 -6.10 -10.39 13.07
CA ILE A 216 -7.01 -11.42 13.58
C ILE A 216 -8.27 -10.72 14.10
N LEU A 217 -9.44 -11.21 13.72
CA LEU A 217 -10.74 -10.67 14.15
C LEU A 217 -11.31 -11.49 15.31
N ASP A 218 -12.41 -11.04 15.89
CA ASP A 218 -13.23 -11.78 16.87
C ASP A 218 -12.54 -12.14 18.17
N ILE A 219 -11.68 -11.27 18.66
CA ILE A 219 -10.96 -11.52 19.91
C ILE A 219 -11.77 -10.94 21.07
N PRO A 220 -12.35 -11.79 21.96
CA PRO A 220 -13.06 -11.29 23.13
C PRO A 220 -12.09 -10.66 24.12
N ASP A 221 -12.55 -9.65 24.87
CA ASP A 221 -11.71 -8.90 25.83
C ASP A 221 -10.99 -9.85 26.82
N ALA A 222 -11.67 -10.91 27.26
CA ALA A 222 -11.13 -11.88 28.23
C ALA A 222 -9.93 -12.71 27.71
N LEU A 223 -9.77 -12.87 26.39
CA LEU A 223 -8.69 -13.68 25.78
C LEU A 223 -7.65 -12.83 25.06
N LEU A 224 -7.80 -11.50 25.11
CA LEU A 224 -6.99 -10.56 24.35
C LEU A 224 -5.52 -10.57 24.78
N ASP A 225 -5.26 -10.52 26.09
CA ASP A 225 -3.90 -10.45 26.62
C ASP A 225 -3.11 -11.74 26.33
N ASP A 226 -3.75 -12.90 26.46
CA ASP A 226 -3.15 -14.21 26.15
C ASP A 226 -2.78 -14.31 24.65
N LEU A 227 -3.68 -13.84 23.77
CA LEU A 227 -3.40 -13.82 22.34
C LEU A 227 -2.21 -12.90 22.02
N ILE A 228 -2.19 -11.68 22.59
CA ILE A 228 -1.09 -10.73 22.38
C ILE A 228 0.24 -11.34 22.82
N ALA A 229 0.28 -11.95 24.02
CA ALA A 229 1.49 -12.59 24.52
C ALA A 229 1.97 -13.74 23.61
N GLY A 230 1.04 -14.57 23.11
CA GLY A 230 1.35 -15.64 22.16
C GLY A 230 1.90 -15.12 20.82
N LEU A 231 1.34 -14.04 20.29
CA LEU A 231 1.81 -13.41 19.05
C LEU A 231 3.19 -12.76 19.24
N ASP A 232 3.43 -12.10 20.37
CA ASP A 232 4.74 -11.51 20.70
C ASP A 232 5.83 -12.59 20.81
N ALA A 233 5.51 -13.76 21.38
CA ALA A 233 6.42 -14.91 21.44
C ALA A 233 6.82 -15.44 20.05
N LEU A 234 5.99 -15.20 19.02
CA LEU A 234 6.28 -15.50 17.61
C LEU A 234 6.97 -14.35 16.87
N GLY A 235 7.24 -13.22 17.54
CA GLY A 235 7.81 -12.02 16.93
C GLY A 235 6.80 -11.17 16.14
N LEU A 236 5.49 -11.38 16.36
CA LEU A 236 4.40 -10.68 15.68
C LEU A 236 3.81 -9.60 16.59
N GLN A 237 4.40 -8.41 16.56
CA GLN A 237 4.08 -7.35 17.51
C GLN A 237 2.78 -6.62 17.17
N SER A 238 1.85 -6.54 18.12
CA SER A 238 0.67 -5.66 18.04
C SER A 238 0.97 -4.21 18.44
N ARG A 239 2.06 -4.00 19.19
CA ARG A 239 2.58 -2.69 19.62
C ARG A 239 4.01 -2.48 19.09
N PRO A 240 4.22 -2.46 17.77
CA PRO A 240 5.55 -2.31 17.19
C PRO A 240 6.10 -0.89 17.34
N SER A 241 7.42 -0.76 17.21
CA SER A 241 8.07 0.54 16.95
C SER A 241 7.58 1.16 15.62
N HIS A 242 7.82 2.46 15.44
CA HIS A 242 7.56 3.14 14.16
C HIS A 242 8.27 2.44 12.98
N TRP A 243 9.50 1.97 13.18
CA TRP A 243 10.32 1.36 12.15
C TRP A 243 9.80 0.00 11.71
N ARG A 244 9.44 -0.87 12.67
CA ARG A 244 8.84 -2.18 12.36
C ARG A 244 7.46 -2.02 11.73
N ARG A 245 6.67 -1.05 12.21
CA ARG A 245 5.32 -0.77 11.70
C ARG A 245 5.34 -0.31 10.24
N ASN A 246 6.15 0.71 9.95
CA ASN A 246 6.04 1.50 8.73
C ASN A 246 7.08 1.15 7.66
N LEU A 247 7.91 0.13 7.89
CA LEU A 247 8.83 -0.39 6.89
C LEU A 247 8.17 -1.46 6.00
N MET A 248 8.27 -1.29 4.69
CA MET A 248 8.01 -2.35 3.72
C MET A 248 9.25 -2.66 2.90
N ALA A 249 9.39 -3.92 2.51
CA ALA A 249 10.43 -4.34 1.59
C ALA A 249 9.88 -5.31 0.54
N CYS A 250 10.46 -5.27 -0.67
CA CYS A 250 10.17 -6.30 -1.67
C CYS A 250 10.98 -7.57 -1.35
N SER A 251 10.91 -8.58 -2.22
CA SER A 251 11.66 -9.82 -2.01
C SER A 251 13.17 -9.69 -2.17
N GLY A 252 13.66 -8.71 -2.92
CA GLY A 252 15.10 -8.49 -3.09
C GLY A 252 15.79 -9.60 -3.89
N ILE A 253 17.13 -9.54 -3.89
CA ILE A 253 17.98 -10.46 -4.66
C ILE A 253 17.94 -11.90 -4.12
N GLU A 254 17.53 -12.11 -2.86
CA GLU A 254 17.27 -13.42 -2.26
C GLU A 254 16.50 -14.36 -3.20
N PHE A 255 15.46 -13.84 -3.90
CA PHE A 255 14.64 -14.64 -4.82
C PHE A 255 14.27 -13.95 -6.14
N CYS A 256 14.35 -12.62 -6.23
CA CYS A 256 13.86 -11.89 -7.40
C CYS A 256 14.94 -11.76 -8.48
N LYS A 257 14.70 -12.39 -9.64
CA LYS A 257 15.57 -12.32 -10.84
C LYS A 257 15.78 -10.93 -11.44
N LEU A 258 15.05 -9.92 -10.97
CA LEU A 258 15.12 -8.55 -11.47
C LEU A 258 15.77 -7.59 -10.46
N SER A 259 16.18 -8.10 -9.30
CA SER A 259 16.74 -7.28 -8.23
C SER A 259 18.20 -6.95 -8.49
N PHE A 260 18.61 -5.76 -8.06
CA PHE A 260 20.01 -5.35 -8.01
C PHE A 260 20.54 -5.32 -6.57
N ALA A 261 19.66 -5.41 -5.57
CA ALA A 261 20.03 -5.34 -4.16
C ALA A 261 19.22 -6.31 -3.30
N GLU A 262 19.77 -6.72 -2.16
CA GLU A 262 19.03 -7.40 -1.09
C GLU A 262 18.07 -6.44 -0.38
N THR A 263 16.88 -6.93 0.00
CA THR A 263 15.88 -6.09 0.67
C THR A 263 15.20 -6.77 1.85
N ARG A 264 14.71 -8.00 1.69
CA ARG A 264 13.88 -8.63 2.73
C ARG A 264 14.72 -9.14 3.90
N VAL A 265 15.89 -9.72 3.62
CA VAL A 265 16.89 -10.10 4.63
C VAL A 265 17.50 -8.85 5.26
N ARG A 266 17.84 -7.85 4.44
CA ARG A 266 18.38 -6.57 4.94
C ARG A 266 17.41 -5.92 5.93
N ALA A 267 16.10 -5.90 5.63
CA ALA A 267 15.09 -5.36 6.52
C ALA A 267 15.05 -6.05 7.90
N GLN A 268 15.31 -7.37 7.98
CA GLN A 268 15.30 -8.10 9.27
C GLN A 268 16.39 -7.61 10.23
N HIS A 269 17.49 -7.06 9.71
CA HIS A 269 18.61 -6.54 10.49
C HIS A 269 18.51 -5.02 10.67
N LEU A 270 18.04 -4.32 9.64
CA LEU A 270 17.88 -2.87 9.65
C LEU A 270 16.80 -2.41 10.63
N VAL A 271 15.67 -3.11 10.74
CA VAL A 271 14.61 -2.71 11.69
C VAL A 271 15.13 -2.71 13.14
N PRO A 272 15.72 -3.81 13.67
CA PRO A 272 16.30 -3.79 15.01
C PRO A 272 17.44 -2.78 15.19
N GLU A 273 18.21 -2.48 14.14
CA GLU A 273 19.21 -1.42 14.17
C GLU A 273 18.56 -0.05 14.40
N LEU A 274 17.57 0.33 13.59
CA LEU A 274 16.85 1.60 13.70
C LEU A 274 16.12 1.74 15.04
N GLU A 275 15.53 0.64 15.54
CA GLU A 275 14.88 0.60 16.85
C GLU A 275 15.82 1.00 17.98
N ARG A 276 17.07 0.52 17.98
CA ARG A 276 18.05 0.88 19.02
C ARG A 276 18.70 2.24 18.75
N ARG A 277 19.00 2.54 17.48
CA ARG A 277 19.79 3.70 17.07
C ARG A 277 19.02 5.02 17.18
N LEU A 278 17.70 4.97 17.05
CA LEU A 278 16.80 6.14 17.09
C LEU A 278 15.83 6.11 18.27
N GLU A 279 16.12 5.27 19.29
CA GLU A 279 15.34 5.20 20.52
C GLU A 279 15.32 6.56 21.24
N ASP A 280 16.45 7.27 21.22
CA ASP A 280 16.65 8.57 21.88
C ASP A 280 15.73 9.68 21.35
N ILE A 281 15.33 9.60 20.07
CA ILE A 281 14.43 10.57 19.43
C ILE A 281 13.01 10.04 19.25
N ASN A 282 12.71 8.81 19.67
CA ASN A 282 11.41 8.17 19.45
C ASN A 282 10.25 8.98 20.07
N SER A 283 10.48 9.59 21.24
CA SER A 283 9.50 10.45 21.92
C SER A 283 9.15 11.73 21.14
N GLN A 284 9.99 12.14 20.21
CA GLN A 284 9.78 13.32 19.37
C GLN A 284 9.04 12.97 18.08
N LEU A 285 9.00 11.70 17.66
CA LEU A 285 8.33 11.26 16.43
C LEU A 285 6.83 11.07 16.66
N ASP A 286 6.10 12.19 16.73
CA ASP A 286 4.64 12.26 16.78
C ASP A 286 3.94 11.83 15.48
N VAL A 287 4.65 11.93 14.35
CA VAL A 287 4.19 11.45 13.04
C VAL A 287 5.09 10.31 12.55
N PRO A 288 4.53 9.16 12.10
CA PRO A 288 5.33 8.05 11.61
C PRO A 288 6.05 8.40 10.30
N ILE A 289 7.26 7.85 10.14
CA ILE A 289 8.05 7.94 8.90
C ILE A 289 7.98 6.58 8.18
N THR A 290 7.43 6.57 6.98
CA THR A 290 7.33 5.37 6.14
C THR A 290 8.63 5.11 5.39
N VAL A 291 9.09 3.84 5.40
CA VAL A 291 10.34 3.42 4.78
C VAL A 291 10.11 2.27 3.82
N ASN A 292 10.39 2.47 2.53
CA ASN A 292 10.09 1.48 1.50
C ASN A 292 11.33 1.04 0.73
N ILE A 293 11.81 -0.19 0.96
CA ILE A 293 13.03 -0.74 0.35
C ILE A 293 12.71 -1.61 -0.86
N ASN A 294 13.18 -1.19 -2.04
CA ASN A 294 12.92 -1.89 -3.30
C ASN A 294 14.24 -2.24 -3.97
N GLY A 295 14.41 -3.50 -4.36
CA GLY A 295 15.66 -3.95 -4.98
C GLY A 295 15.82 -3.57 -6.45
N CYS A 296 14.79 -3.02 -7.09
CA CYS A 296 14.87 -2.53 -8.47
C CYS A 296 13.80 -1.47 -8.81
N PRO A 297 13.85 -0.83 -10.00
CA PRO A 297 12.92 0.23 -10.41
C PRO A 297 11.45 -0.17 -10.58
N ASN A 298 11.09 -1.46 -10.43
CA ASN A 298 9.71 -1.93 -10.57
C ASN A 298 8.77 -1.46 -9.46
N SER A 299 9.31 -1.01 -8.32
CA SER A 299 8.55 -0.42 -7.22
C SER A 299 7.49 -1.37 -6.61
N CYS A 300 7.84 -2.65 -6.41
CA CYS A 300 6.93 -3.64 -5.84
C CYS A 300 6.53 -3.32 -4.39
N ALA A 301 7.45 -2.75 -3.63
CA ALA A 301 7.25 -2.20 -2.29
C ALA A 301 7.15 -0.67 -2.32
N ARG A 302 6.66 -0.07 -3.41
CA ARG A 302 6.10 1.29 -3.44
C ARG A 302 7.08 2.43 -3.10
N ILE A 303 8.17 2.56 -3.86
CA ILE A 303 9.23 3.58 -3.71
C ILE A 303 8.67 5.00 -3.57
N GLN A 304 7.83 5.41 -4.52
CA GLN A 304 7.53 6.84 -4.73
C GLN A 304 6.50 7.40 -3.75
N ILE A 305 5.89 6.57 -2.92
CA ILE A 305 4.84 6.97 -1.98
C ILE A 305 5.25 6.66 -0.53
N ALA A 306 6.55 6.70 -0.27
CA ALA A 306 7.12 6.65 1.07
C ALA A 306 7.75 7.99 1.41
N ASP A 307 7.79 8.29 2.71
CA ASP A 307 8.60 9.37 3.26
C ASP A 307 10.06 9.16 2.88
N ILE A 308 10.57 7.93 3.04
CA ILE A 308 11.91 7.52 2.61
C ILE A 308 11.81 6.25 1.74
N GLY A 309 11.87 6.43 0.43
CA GLY A 309 11.83 5.37 -0.57
C GLY A 309 13.20 5.04 -1.14
N PHE A 310 13.58 3.76 -1.16
CA PHE A 310 14.84 3.28 -1.73
C PHE A 310 14.62 2.50 -3.02
N LYS A 311 15.30 2.90 -4.09
CA LYS A 311 15.32 2.25 -5.40
C LYS A 311 16.67 1.60 -5.68
N GLY A 312 16.73 0.28 -5.57
CA GLY A 312 17.91 -0.54 -5.81
C GLY A 312 18.43 -0.43 -7.24
N GLN A 313 19.75 -0.32 -7.36
CA GLN A 313 20.52 -0.30 -8.58
C GLN A 313 21.98 -0.68 -8.28
N MET A 314 22.73 -1.10 -9.29
CA MET A 314 24.18 -1.19 -9.16
C MET A 314 24.78 0.21 -9.11
N ILE A 315 25.74 0.42 -8.22
CA ILE A 315 26.51 1.66 -8.10
C ILE A 315 28.00 1.36 -8.23
N ASP A 316 28.78 2.37 -8.60
CA ASP A 316 30.23 2.30 -8.68
C ASP A 316 30.78 2.63 -7.28
N ASP A 317 31.74 1.84 -6.80
CA ASP A 317 32.37 2.03 -5.49
C ASP A 317 33.53 3.04 -5.52
N GLY A 318 33.84 3.61 -6.69
CA GLY A 318 34.93 4.58 -6.86
C GLY A 318 36.32 3.95 -6.93
N HIS A 319 36.42 2.62 -6.81
CA HIS A 319 37.64 1.83 -6.87
C HIS A 319 37.64 0.86 -8.06
N GLY A 320 36.73 1.05 -9.01
CA GLY A 320 36.59 0.22 -10.21
C GLY A 320 35.74 -1.03 -9.99
N GLY A 321 35.12 -1.19 -8.82
CA GLY A 321 34.14 -2.22 -8.53
C GLY A 321 32.70 -1.70 -8.62
N SER A 322 31.74 -2.63 -8.65
CA SER A 322 30.32 -2.28 -8.60
C SER A 322 29.63 -3.02 -7.46
N VAL A 323 28.95 -2.26 -6.61
CA VAL A 323 28.27 -2.75 -5.41
C VAL A 323 26.77 -2.48 -5.47
N GLU A 324 26.00 -3.21 -4.66
CA GLU A 324 24.57 -2.93 -4.50
C GLU A 324 24.36 -1.60 -3.76
N GLY A 325 23.41 -0.80 -4.25
CA GLY A 325 23.06 0.45 -3.60
C GLY A 325 21.68 0.95 -4.03
N PHE A 326 21.33 2.12 -3.52
CA PHE A 326 19.99 2.66 -3.61
C PHE A 326 20.03 4.12 -4.06
N GLN A 327 19.13 4.48 -4.98
CA GLN A 327 18.73 5.88 -5.17
C GLN A 327 17.60 6.20 -4.19
N VAL A 328 17.68 7.35 -3.55
CA VAL A 328 16.67 7.80 -2.58
C VAL A 328 15.57 8.62 -3.26
N HIS A 329 14.34 8.40 -2.79
CA HIS A 329 13.14 9.18 -3.06
C HIS A 329 12.57 9.68 -1.72
N LEU A 330 12.23 10.97 -1.60
CA LEU A 330 11.80 11.57 -0.34
C LEU A 330 10.45 12.27 -0.44
N GLY A 331 9.61 12.11 0.60
CA GLY A 331 8.38 12.86 0.82
C GLY A 331 7.15 12.40 0.01
N GLY A 332 7.14 11.15 -0.45
CA GLY A 332 5.98 10.59 -1.15
C GLY A 332 4.90 10.12 -0.18
N HIS A 333 3.63 10.32 -0.52
CA HIS A 333 2.50 9.86 0.30
C HIS A 333 1.21 9.67 -0.52
N LEU A 334 0.25 8.97 0.08
CA LEU A 334 -1.12 8.77 -0.39
C LEU A 334 -2.11 9.48 0.55
N GLY A 335 -3.41 9.48 0.25
CA GLY A 335 -4.42 10.20 1.01
C GLY A 335 -4.42 11.71 0.70
N LEU A 336 -4.53 12.55 1.74
CA LEU A 336 -4.54 14.01 1.59
C LEU A 336 -3.28 14.51 0.87
N ASP A 337 -3.48 15.26 -0.23
CA ASP A 337 -2.43 15.80 -1.11
C ASP A 337 -1.48 14.75 -1.71
N ALA A 338 -2.01 13.56 -2.02
CA ALA A 338 -1.25 12.44 -2.58
C ALA A 338 -0.25 12.86 -3.68
N GLY A 339 1.01 12.48 -3.50
CA GLY A 339 2.12 12.96 -4.31
C GLY A 339 3.32 12.03 -4.28
N PHE A 340 4.17 12.13 -5.30
CA PHE A 340 5.36 11.30 -5.40
C PHE A 340 6.59 11.97 -4.79
N GLY A 341 7.43 11.19 -4.14
CA GLY A 341 8.68 11.67 -3.56
C GLY A 341 9.68 12.16 -4.60
N ARG A 342 10.39 13.26 -4.28
CA ARG A 342 11.46 13.84 -5.11
C ARG A 342 12.72 12.98 -5.05
N LYS A 343 13.51 13.01 -6.14
CA LYS A 343 14.83 12.37 -6.19
C LYS A 343 15.91 13.39 -5.82
N LEU A 344 16.97 12.93 -5.20
CA LEU A 344 18.16 13.73 -4.93
C LEU A 344 19.17 13.61 -6.08
N ARG A 345 19.79 14.74 -6.46
CA ARG A 345 20.74 14.79 -7.60
C ARG A 345 22.08 14.16 -7.21
N GLN A 346 22.60 13.24 -8.03
CA GLN A 346 23.90 12.58 -7.79
C GLN A 346 24.02 11.94 -6.39
N HIS A 347 22.91 11.51 -5.80
CA HIS A 347 22.90 10.90 -4.48
C HIS A 347 22.62 9.39 -4.59
N LYS A 348 23.44 8.63 -3.90
CA LYS A 348 23.41 7.16 -3.83
C LYS A 348 23.75 6.78 -2.38
N VAL A 349 23.09 5.74 -1.88
CA VAL A 349 23.32 5.16 -0.56
C VAL A 349 23.66 3.69 -0.79
N THR A 350 24.83 3.24 -0.35
CA THR A 350 25.18 1.81 -0.38
C THR A 350 24.23 1.01 0.53
N SER A 351 24.18 -0.30 0.36
CA SER A 351 23.40 -1.15 1.28
C SER A 351 23.80 -0.90 2.73
N ASP A 352 25.10 -0.90 3.03
CA ASP A 352 25.64 -0.72 4.38
C ASP A 352 25.21 0.59 5.03
N GLU A 353 25.19 1.68 4.27
CA GLU A 353 24.83 3.03 4.74
C GLU A 353 23.33 3.25 4.98
N LEU A 354 22.44 2.28 4.70
CA LEU A 354 20.99 2.49 4.88
C LEU A 354 20.63 2.97 6.30
N GLY A 355 21.24 2.38 7.33
CA GLY A 355 21.02 2.77 8.72
C GLY A 355 21.57 4.17 9.01
N ASP A 356 22.79 4.45 8.54
CA ASP A 356 23.44 5.77 8.68
C ASP A 356 22.65 6.89 8.00
N TYR A 357 22.14 6.62 6.79
CA TYR A 357 21.36 7.57 6.03
C TYR A 357 20.02 7.89 6.70
N ILE A 358 19.28 6.84 7.12
CA ILE A 358 17.99 7.02 7.80
C ILE A 358 18.18 7.78 9.10
N ASP A 359 19.16 7.40 9.93
CA ASP A 359 19.46 8.11 11.17
C ASP A 359 19.75 9.60 10.93
N ARG A 360 20.64 9.90 9.97
CA ARG A 360 21.04 11.26 9.65
C ARG A 360 19.86 12.12 9.16
N VAL A 361 19.12 11.66 8.16
CA VAL A 361 18.00 12.45 7.59
C VAL A 361 16.86 12.63 8.59
N VAL A 362 16.59 11.64 9.43
CA VAL A 362 15.55 11.73 10.46
C VAL A 362 15.97 12.68 11.58
N ARG A 363 17.24 12.64 12.00
CA ARG A 363 17.76 13.60 13.00
C ARG A 363 17.73 15.03 12.45
N ASN A 364 18.08 15.22 11.18
CA ASN A 364 17.95 16.53 10.51
C ASN A 364 16.49 17.00 10.44
N PHE A 365 15.55 16.09 10.14
CA PHE A 365 14.12 16.39 10.21
C PHE A 365 13.73 16.88 11.60
N VAL A 366 14.04 16.13 12.65
CA VAL A 366 13.68 16.52 14.03
C VAL A 366 14.32 17.86 14.42
N LYS A 367 15.55 18.12 13.97
CA LYS A 367 16.28 19.36 14.26
C LYS A 367 15.70 20.59 13.56
N HIS A 368 15.25 20.46 12.31
CA HIS A 368 14.84 21.59 11.46
C HIS A 368 13.33 21.59 11.13
N ARG A 369 12.52 20.74 11.78
CA ARG A 369 11.06 20.72 11.62
C ARG A 369 10.36 21.84 12.39
N SER A 370 9.21 22.24 11.89
CA SER A 370 8.23 23.03 12.63
C SER A 370 7.35 22.12 13.50
N GLU A 371 6.67 22.70 14.50
CA GLU A 371 5.73 21.97 15.35
C GLU A 371 4.59 21.35 14.51
N GLY A 372 4.33 20.05 14.69
CA GLY A 372 3.28 19.31 13.98
C GLY A 372 3.52 19.09 12.48
N GLU A 373 4.70 19.43 11.95
CA GLU A 373 5.02 19.28 10.53
C GLU A 373 5.27 17.82 10.15
N ARG A 374 4.68 17.34 9.05
CA ARG A 374 4.95 15.99 8.50
C ARG A 374 6.29 15.96 7.76
N PHE A 375 6.96 14.81 7.76
CA PHE A 375 8.22 14.61 7.03
C PHE A 375 8.12 15.02 5.55
N ALA A 376 7.06 14.60 4.86
CA ALA A 376 6.82 14.98 3.47
C ALA A 376 6.72 16.49 3.21
N GLN A 377 6.24 17.28 4.19
CA GLN A 377 6.19 18.75 4.09
C GLN A 377 7.58 19.36 4.27
N TRP A 378 8.32 18.90 5.29
CA TRP A 378 9.69 19.35 5.55
C TRP A 378 10.60 19.14 4.33
N VAL A 379 10.53 17.99 3.67
CA VAL A 379 11.33 17.66 2.46
C VAL A 379 11.18 18.67 1.32
N ILE A 380 10.02 19.36 1.23
CA ILE A 380 9.79 20.35 0.17
C ILE A 380 10.65 21.60 0.38
N ARG A 381 10.85 22.01 1.63
CA ARG A 381 11.55 23.24 2.01
C ARG A 381 12.97 23.03 2.52
N ALA A 382 13.32 21.81 2.91
CA ALA A 382 14.63 21.47 3.46
C ALA A 382 15.77 21.82 2.48
N GLU A 383 16.90 22.24 3.02
CA GLU A 383 18.12 22.41 2.23
C GLU A 383 18.61 21.05 1.70
N GLU A 384 19.20 21.00 0.51
CA GLU A 384 19.62 19.73 -0.11
C GLU A 384 20.66 18.97 0.75
N ASP A 385 21.47 19.69 1.53
CA ASP A 385 22.50 19.09 2.38
C ASP A 385 21.90 18.37 3.60
N ASP A 386 20.75 18.82 4.10
CA ASP A 386 20.03 18.17 5.20
C ASP A 386 19.42 16.82 4.78
N LEU A 387 19.28 16.58 3.47
CA LEU A 387 18.64 15.40 2.89
C LEU A 387 19.64 14.31 2.45
N ARG A 388 20.95 14.57 2.55
CA ARG A 388 22.02 13.71 2.01
C ARG A 388 22.69 12.86 3.08
#